data_AF-A2G5Z8-F1
#
_entry.id   AF-A2G5Z8-F1
#
_cell.length_a   1.000
_cell.length_b   1.000
_cell.length_c   1.000
_cell.angle_alpha   90.00
_cell.angle_beta   90.00
_cell.angle_gamma   90.00
#
_symmetry.space_group_name_H-M   'P 1'
#
loop_
_entity.id
_entity.type
_entity.pdbx_description
1 polymer ?
#
loop_
_entity_poly.entity_id
_entity_poly.type
_entity_poly.pdbx_seq_one_letter_code
_entity_poly.pdbx_strand_id
1 'polypeptide(L)'
;MIRRQLNKISFNQVPHLKEIFIYWVDTNNPIPNLDFFGFKPNDGHIPVTILPTVSGFITDRFIAPENLSTDTVLIMDDDLVISGTELDRAFVVYKKNNFTDRIFGLRTRSFKKDKYNLFEYDRPYNMVITNFAFLNVKMLEYYHLPKYKELVDYCVKIRNCDDILMNYIASHEFKKSPIAINLDVIHLGVFGISFGKDHKEKRDKCCQMFTKHFGYDVVGTYESNSIFQKTW
;
A
#
# COMPACT_ATOMS: atom_id res chain seq x y z
N MET A 1 11.90 13.48 -2.73
CA MET A 1 10.84 13.22 -1.76
C MET A 1 11.18 12.02 -0.89
N ILE A 2 11.28 10.84 -1.51
CA ILE A 2 11.73 9.58 -0.92
C ILE A 2 13.00 9.65 -0.04
N ARG A 3 14.02 10.45 -0.41
CA ARG A 3 15.25 10.66 0.41
C ARG A 3 14.95 11.04 1.87
N ARG A 4 13.97 11.93 2.08
CA ARG A 4 13.60 12.42 3.41
C ARG A 4 13.03 11.29 4.27
N GLN A 5 12.26 10.40 3.65
CA GLN A 5 11.68 9.27 4.33
C GLN A 5 12.71 8.16 4.58
N LEU A 6 13.54 7.83 3.58
CA LEU A 6 14.62 6.86 3.73
C LEU A 6 15.55 7.22 4.89
N ASN A 7 15.93 8.49 5.02
CA ASN A 7 16.75 8.96 6.16
C ASN A 7 16.08 8.75 7.52
N LYS A 8 14.74 8.69 7.61
CA LYS A 8 14.01 8.48 8.86
C LYS A 8 13.91 7.02 9.28
N ILE A 9 13.90 6.09 8.33
CA ILE A 9 13.67 4.66 8.61
C ILE A 9 14.91 3.80 8.45
N SER A 10 15.92 4.26 7.69
CA SER A 10 17.03 3.40 7.29
C SER A 10 18.17 3.33 8.30
N PHE A 11 18.26 4.27 9.24
CA PHE A 11 19.36 4.37 10.21
C PHE A 11 18.87 4.20 11.64
N ASN A 12 19.01 2.99 12.20
CA ASN A 12 18.85 2.68 13.64
C ASN A 12 17.53 3.11 14.31
N GLN A 13 16.40 3.12 13.60
CA GLN A 13 15.12 3.59 14.15
C GLN A 13 13.94 2.62 14.00
N VAL A 14 14.12 1.44 13.40
CA VAL A 14 13.03 0.47 13.19
C VAL A 14 13.50 -0.96 13.48
N PRO A 15 13.43 -1.42 14.74
CA PRO A 15 13.88 -2.75 15.14
C PRO A 15 13.39 -3.91 14.26
N HIS A 16 12.16 -3.83 13.74
CA HIS A 16 11.55 -4.92 12.96
C HIS A 16 11.70 -4.77 11.44
N LEU A 17 12.34 -3.70 10.94
CA LEU A 17 12.55 -3.52 9.50
C LEU A 17 13.80 -4.27 9.05
N LYS A 18 13.65 -5.19 8.10
CA LYS A 18 14.73 -6.05 7.62
C LYS A 18 15.43 -5.50 6.39
N GLU A 19 14.67 -4.96 5.46
CA GLU A 19 15.15 -4.49 4.16
C GLU A 19 14.13 -3.52 3.56
N ILE A 20 14.61 -2.64 2.67
CA ILE A 20 13.78 -1.73 1.89
C ILE A 20 13.93 -2.07 0.42
N PHE A 21 12.82 -2.21 -0.27
CA PHE A 21 12.76 -2.31 -1.72
C PHE A 21 12.17 -1.04 -2.32
N ILE A 22 12.84 -0.48 -3.32
CA ILE A 22 12.38 0.70 -4.06
C ILE A 22 12.06 0.25 -5.47
N TYR A 23 10.78 0.22 -5.83
CA TYR A 23 10.37 0.03 -7.23
C TYR A 23 10.59 1.34 -8.00
N TRP A 24 11.56 1.35 -8.91
CA TRP A 24 11.88 2.51 -9.72
C TRP A 24 10.99 2.56 -10.96
N VAL A 25 9.87 3.29 -10.85
CA VAL A 25 8.84 3.42 -11.91
C VAL A 25 9.16 4.51 -12.94
N ASP A 26 10.20 5.31 -12.72
CA ASP A 26 10.62 6.31 -13.69
C ASP A 26 11.27 5.64 -14.91
N THR A 27 10.53 5.64 -16.02
CA THR A 27 10.96 5.05 -17.29
C THR A 27 11.78 6.01 -18.14
N ASN A 28 11.85 7.29 -17.78
CA ASN A 28 12.63 8.29 -18.50
C ASN A 28 14.07 8.40 -17.98
N ASN A 29 14.32 7.95 -16.75
CA ASN A 29 15.62 8.02 -16.10
C ASN A 29 16.13 6.61 -15.75
N PRO A 30 17.44 6.35 -15.91
CA PRO A 30 18.01 5.06 -15.51
C PRO A 30 17.83 4.83 -14.01
N ILE A 31 17.84 3.56 -13.61
CA ILE A 31 17.84 3.17 -12.20
C ILE A 31 19.07 3.81 -11.53
N PRO A 32 18.87 4.65 -10.49
CA PRO A 32 19.98 5.33 -9.86
C PRO A 32 20.76 4.38 -8.93
N ASN A 33 21.97 4.78 -8.56
CA ASN A 33 22.72 4.15 -7.48
C ASN A 33 22.19 4.61 -6.10
N LEU A 34 22.57 3.93 -5.01
CA LEU A 34 22.10 4.26 -3.66
C LEU A 34 22.55 5.64 -3.16
N ASP A 35 23.65 6.19 -3.68
CA ASP A 35 24.12 7.55 -3.39
C ASP A 35 23.14 8.63 -3.86
N PHE A 36 22.36 8.33 -4.91
CA PHE A 36 21.21 9.16 -5.29
C PHE A 36 20.19 9.26 -4.17
N PHE A 37 20.14 8.36 -3.19
CA PHE A 37 19.25 8.51 -2.04
C PHE A 37 19.91 9.15 -0.82
N GLY A 38 21.22 9.44 -0.91
CA GLY A 38 22.03 9.99 0.18
C GLY A 38 22.75 8.92 1.01
N PHE A 39 22.65 7.66 0.62
CA PHE A 39 23.37 6.56 1.26
C PHE A 39 24.85 6.57 0.87
N LYS A 40 25.71 6.19 1.80
CA LYS A 40 27.15 6.02 1.58
C LYS A 40 27.54 4.57 1.84
N PRO A 41 28.59 4.07 1.18
CA PRO A 41 29.12 2.74 1.50
C PRO A 41 29.43 2.62 3.01
N ASN A 42 28.97 1.53 3.63
CA ASN A 42 29.18 1.22 5.05
C ASN A 42 28.66 2.28 6.05
N ASP A 43 27.63 3.06 5.69
CA ASP A 43 27.04 4.05 6.59
C ASP A 43 26.11 3.47 7.67
N GLY A 44 25.94 2.13 7.68
CA GLY A 44 25.13 1.41 8.64
C GLY A 44 23.62 1.50 8.38
N HIS A 45 23.18 1.88 7.18
CA HIS A 45 21.79 1.74 6.80
C HIS A 45 21.38 0.26 6.74
N ILE A 46 20.11 -0.04 7.01
CA ILE A 46 19.54 -1.36 6.68
C ILE A 46 19.63 -1.65 5.17
N PRO A 47 19.64 -2.91 4.71
CA PRO A 47 19.72 -3.23 3.29
C PRO A 47 18.65 -2.50 2.46
N VAL A 48 19.08 -1.85 1.37
CA VAL A 48 18.20 -1.18 0.40
C VAL A 48 18.48 -1.70 -0.99
N THR A 49 17.45 -2.19 -1.67
CA THR A 49 17.52 -2.71 -3.04
C THR A 49 16.60 -1.91 -3.95
N ILE A 50 17.11 -1.49 -5.11
CA ILE A 50 16.30 -0.80 -6.13
C ILE A 50 15.95 -1.81 -7.21
N LEU A 51 14.66 -1.95 -7.49
CA LEU A 51 14.12 -2.90 -8.45
C LEU A 51 13.60 -2.17 -9.70
N PRO A 52 13.83 -2.72 -10.90
CA PRO A 52 13.23 -2.18 -12.11
C PRO A 52 11.70 -2.30 -12.06
N THR A 53 11.02 -1.38 -12.72
CA THR A 53 9.59 -1.53 -13.03
C THR A 53 9.38 -2.59 -14.12
N VAL A 54 8.30 -3.37 -13.98
CA VAL A 54 7.84 -4.37 -14.94
C VAL A 54 6.68 -3.82 -15.78
N SER A 55 5.69 -3.18 -15.15
CA SER A 55 4.54 -2.62 -15.84
C SER A 55 4.70 -1.14 -16.20
N GLY A 56 5.74 -0.49 -15.70
CA GLY A 56 5.88 0.96 -15.76
C GLY A 56 4.86 1.69 -14.91
N PHE A 57 4.21 1.06 -13.92
CA PHE A 57 3.17 1.64 -13.05
C PHE A 57 3.36 1.24 -11.58
N ILE A 58 2.76 1.98 -10.65
CA ILE A 58 2.93 1.80 -9.20
C ILE A 58 2.44 0.44 -8.70
N THR A 59 1.60 -0.26 -9.46
CA THR A 59 1.11 -1.61 -9.12
C THR A 59 2.26 -2.61 -8.90
N ASP A 60 3.43 -2.38 -9.51
CA ASP A 60 4.61 -3.24 -9.34
C ASP A 60 5.06 -3.36 -7.88
N ARG A 61 4.64 -2.44 -7.00
CA ARG A 61 4.83 -2.55 -5.54
C ARG A 61 4.20 -3.80 -4.92
N PHE A 62 3.30 -4.47 -5.62
CA PHE A 62 2.71 -5.74 -5.20
C PHE A 62 3.44 -6.97 -5.74
N ILE A 63 4.49 -6.80 -6.54
CA ILE A 63 5.36 -7.91 -6.92
C ILE A 63 6.22 -8.24 -5.69
N ALA A 64 6.28 -9.50 -5.30
CA ALA A 64 7.17 -9.92 -4.22
C ALA A 64 8.62 -9.96 -4.75
N PRO A 65 9.60 -9.31 -4.09
CA PRO A 65 11.01 -9.45 -4.44
C PRO A 65 11.46 -10.92 -4.31
N GLU A 66 12.30 -11.39 -5.23
CA GLU A 66 12.75 -12.80 -5.25
C GLU A 66 13.49 -13.22 -3.97
N ASN A 67 14.22 -12.28 -3.35
CA ASN A 67 15.00 -12.49 -2.14
C ASN A 67 14.25 -12.06 -0.86
N LEU A 68 12.94 -11.83 -0.92
CA LEU A 68 12.17 -11.37 0.23
C LEU A 68 12.27 -12.35 1.40
N SER A 69 12.72 -11.84 2.54
CA SER A 69 13.01 -12.67 3.72
C SER A 69 11.88 -12.72 4.76
N THR A 70 10.80 -11.96 4.55
CA THR A 70 9.72 -11.77 5.52
C THR A 70 8.38 -12.26 5.01
N ASP A 71 7.48 -12.63 5.93
CA ASP A 71 6.08 -12.98 5.63
C ASP A 71 5.17 -11.76 5.46
N THR A 72 5.69 -10.57 5.81
CA THR A 72 4.96 -9.31 5.90
C THR A 72 5.75 -8.24 5.18
N VAL A 73 5.06 -7.43 4.38
CA VAL A 73 5.59 -6.23 3.73
C VAL A 73 4.81 -5.00 4.20
N LEU A 74 5.50 -3.86 4.30
CA LEU A 74 4.86 -2.56 4.39
C LEU A 74 4.90 -1.91 3.01
N ILE A 75 3.74 -1.71 2.40
CA ILE A 75 3.61 -0.91 1.18
C ILE A 75 3.44 0.55 1.58
N MET A 76 4.26 1.44 1.00
CA MET A 76 4.27 2.86 1.35
C MET A 76 4.51 3.74 0.11
N ASP A 77 3.72 4.81 -0.03
CA ASP A 77 3.94 5.83 -1.05
C ASP A 77 5.21 6.67 -0.72
N ASP A 78 5.85 7.20 -1.75
CA ASP A 78 7.13 7.91 -1.62
C ASP A 78 7.00 9.37 -1.15
N ASP A 79 5.76 9.85 -0.99
CA ASP A 79 5.38 11.19 -0.52
C ASP A 79 4.97 11.24 0.96
N LEU A 80 5.11 10.12 1.65
CA LEU A 80 4.82 9.94 3.05
C LEU A 80 6.09 10.01 3.90
N VAL A 81 6.03 10.77 4.99
CA VAL A 81 7.09 10.79 6.00
C VAL A 81 6.54 10.33 7.35
N ILE A 82 7.13 9.29 7.92
CA ILE A 82 6.82 8.73 9.24
C ILE A 82 8.12 8.48 10.00
N SER A 83 8.11 8.67 11.32
CA SER A 83 9.29 8.34 12.13
C SER A 83 9.47 6.83 12.24
N GLY A 84 10.72 6.36 12.39
CA GLY A 84 10.97 4.93 12.54
C GLY A 84 10.25 4.31 13.76
N THR A 85 10.19 5.05 14.88
CA THR A 85 9.46 4.62 16.08
C THR A 85 7.96 4.44 15.84
N GLU A 86 7.31 5.37 15.14
CA GLU A 86 5.88 5.26 14.81
C GLU A 86 5.62 4.06 13.86
N LEU A 87 6.49 3.86 12.88
CA LEU A 87 6.42 2.72 11.95
C LEU A 87 6.56 1.39 12.70
N ASP A 88 7.56 1.26 13.57
CA ASP A 88 7.81 0.03 14.33
C ASP A 88 6.64 -0.30 15.27
N ARG A 89 6.10 0.71 15.95
CA ARG A 89 4.95 0.54 16.84
C ARG A 89 3.70 0.10 16.07
N ALA A 90 3.47 0.63 14.87
CA ALA A 90 2.40 0.17 14.00
C ALA A 90 2.56 -1.31 13.62
N PHE A 91 3.79 -1.76 13.30
CA PHE A 91 4.08 -3.17 13.03
C PHE A 91 3.84 -4.06 14.27
N VAL A 92 4.23 -3.60 15.46
CA VAL A 92 3.97 -4.33 16.71
C VAL A 92 2.47 -4.49 16.95
N VAL A 93 1.65 -3.45 16.72
CA VAL A 93 0.18 -3.55 16.79
C VAL A 93 -0.35 -4.58 15.79
N TYR A 94 0.12 -4.52 14.55
CA TYR A 94 -0.26 -5.47 13.49
C TYR A 94 -0.02 -6.93 13.90
N LYS A 95 1.20 -7.26 14.35
CA LYS A 95 1.56 -8.62 14.74
C LYS A 95 0.86 -9.05 16.04
N LYS A 96 0.81 -8.18 17.07
CA LYS A 96 0.20 -8.51 18.37
C LYS A 96 -1.28 -8.85 18.27
N ASN A 97 -2.01 -8.21 17.36
CA ASN A 97 -3.44 -8.46 17.17
C ASN A 97 -3.74 -9.51 16.08
N ASN A 98 -2.71 -10.18 15.54
CA ASN A 98 -2.84 -11.21 14.51
C ASN A 98 -3.62 -10.73 13.27
N PHE A 99 -3.29 -9.55 12.75
CA PHE A 99 -3.94 -8.97 11.57
C PHE A 99 -3.35 -9.45 10.24
N THR A 100 -2.67 -10.60 10.23
CA THR A 100 -1.96 -11.10 9.03
C THR A 100 -2.87 -11.45 7.86
N ASP A 101 -4.16 -11.69 8.12
CA ASP A 101 -5.18 -11.97 7.12
C ASP A 101 -5.97 -10.71 6.70
N ARG A 102 -5.46 -9.52 7.04
CA ARG A 102 -6.13 -8.23 6.79
C ARG A 102 -5.15 -7.20 6.23
N ILE A 103 -5.68 -6.32 5.39
CA ILE A 103 -4.99 -5.06 5.08
C ILE A 103 -5.04 -4.20 6.34
N PHE A 104 -3.88 -3.86 6.88
CA PHE A 104 -3.75 -3.02 8.06
C PHE A 104 -2.97 -1.74 7.74
N GLY A 105 -3.63 -0.59 7.75
CA GLY A 105 -3.02 0.62 7.21
C GLY A 105 -3.64 1.92 7.68
N LEU A 106 -3.21 3.03 7.08
CA LEU A 106 -3.50 4.37 7.59
C LEU A 106 -4.85 4.91 7.09
N ARG A 107 -5.03 4.96 5.77
CA ARG A 107 -6.11 5.75 5.16
C ARG A 107 -7.29 4.89 4.80
N THR A 108 -8.45 5.23 5.35
CA THR A 108 -9.71 4.54 5.01
C THR A 108 -10.41 5.19 3.83
N ARG A 109 -11.15 4.36 3.09
CA ARG A 109 -12.04 4.76 2.00
C ARG A 109 -13.29 3.89 2.05
N SER A 110 -14.34 4.34 1.37
CA SER A 110 -15.54 3.53 1.24
C SER A 110 -16.10 3.55 -0.18
N PHE A 111 -16.71 2.45 -0.58
CA PHE A 111 -17.58 2.37 -1.74
C PHE A 111 -18.99 2.02 -1.24
N LYS A 112 -19.94 2.93 -1.46
CA LYS A 112 -21.34 2.76 -1.02
C LYS A 112 -22.26 3.37 -2.07
N LYS A 113 -23.39 2.69 -2.35
CA LYS A 113 -24.40 3.16 -3.31
C LYS A 113 -23.76 3.55 -4.66
N ASP A 114 -22.91 2.66 -5.17
CA ASP A 114 -22.16 2.82 -6.41
C ASP A 114 -21.23 4.04 -6.49
N LYS A 115 -20.86 4.61 -5.34
CA LYS A 115 -19.97 5.78 -5.24
C LYS A 115 -18.80 5.49 -4.31
N TYR A 116 -17.61 5.73 -4.83
CA TYR A 116 -16.35 5.79 -4.10
C TYR A 116 -16.26 7.12 -3.35
N ASN A 117 -16.04 7.05 -2.05
CA ASN A 117 -15.91 8.19 -1.15
C ASN A 117 -14.45 8.33 -0.71
N LEU A 118 -13.96 9.56 -0.81
CA LEU A 118 -12.61 9.95 -0.40
C LEU A 118 -12.50 10.28 1.09
N PHE A 119 -13.62 10.27 1.83
CA PHE A 119 -13.64 10.60 3.25
C PHE A 119 -12.81 9.59 4.04
N GLU A 120 -11.82 10.11 4.78
CA GLU A 120 -10.98 9.33 5.67
C GLU A 120 -11.62 9.25 7.05
N TYR A 121 -11.40 8.14 7.74
CA TYR A 121 -11.84 7.83 9.10
C TYR A 121 -13.36 7.87 9.35
N ASP A 122 -14.16 8.02 8.29
CA ASP A 122 -15.60 7.81 8.34
C ASP A 122 -15.93 6.32 8.58
N ARG A 123 -17.01 6.07 9.33
CA ARG A 123 -17.39 4.72 9.77
C ARG A 123 -18.85 4.42 9.40
N PRO A 124 -19.16 3.21 8.87
CA PRO A 124 -18.21 2.16 8.50
C PRO A 124 -17.40 2.53 7.24
N TYR A 125 -16.17 2.04 7.15
CA TYR A 125 -15.36 2.06 5.93
C TYR A 125 -15.18 0.63 5.42
N ASN A 126 -14.81 0.47 4.15
CA ASN A 126 -14.67 -0.86 3.56
C ASN A 126 -13.41 -1.06 2.72
N MET A 127 -12.54 -0.04 2.69
CA MET A 127 -11.21 -0.13 2.11
C MET A 127 -10.19 0.59 2.98
N VAL A 128 -8.96 0.08 2.98
CA VAL A 128 -7.77 0.79 3.44
C VAL A 128 -6.80 0.87 2.27
N ILE A 129 -6.53 2.07 1.78
CA ILE A 129 -5.66 2.26 0.61
C ILE A 129 -4.20 2.00 0.99
N THR A 130 -3.45 1.40 0.07
CA THR A 130 -2.10 0.87 0.31
C THR A 130 -1.01 1.93 0.22
N ASN A 131 -1.35 3.20 0.49
CA ASN A 131 -0.36 4.26 0.58
C ASN A 131 0.51 4.12 1.83
N PHE A 132 -0.02 3.49 2.88
CA PHE A 132 0.71 2.98 4.03
C PHE A 132 -0.10 1.79 4.55
N ALA A 133 0.32 0.57 4.24
CA ALA A 133 -0.37 -0.64 4.69
C ALA A 133 0.58 -1.84 4.85
N PHE A 134 0.47 -2.52 5.98
CA PHE A 134 1.03 -3.84 6.20
C PHE A 134 0.17 -4.89 5.50
N LEU A 135 0.82 -5.73 4.69
CA LEU A 135 0.22 -6.84 3.96
C LEU A 135 1.03 -8.11 4.25
N ASN A 136 0.35 -9.25 4.32
CA ASN A 136 1.03 -10.54 4.24
C ASN A 136 1.40 -10.82 2.78
N VAL A 137 2.55 -11.46 2.55
CA VAL A 137 3.05 -11.79 1.20
C VAL A 137 2.04 -12.62 0.40
N LYS A 138 1.23 -13.45 1.06
CA LYS A 138 0.14 -14.18 0.38
C LYS A 138 -0.81 -13.24 -0.36
N MET A 139 -1.09 -12.04 0.14
CA MET A 139 -1.95 -11.08 -0.57
C MET A 139 -1.32 -10.62 -1.89
N LEU A 140 0.01 -10.48 -1.93
CA LEU A 140 0.75 -10.16 -3.15
C LEU A 140 0.72 -11.35 -4.13
N GLU A 141 0.86 -12.58 -3.64
CA GLU A 141 0.70 -13.80 -4.45
C GLU A 141 -0.71 -13.91 -5.05
N TYR A 142 -1.75 -13.70 -4.23
CA TYR A 142 -3.14 -13.67 -4.68
C TYR A 142 -3.36 -12.60 -5.75
N TYR A 143 -2.81 -11.39 -5.56
CA TYR A 143 -2.91 -10.29 -6.53
C TYR A 143 -2.40 -10.68 -7.93
N HIS A 144 -1.40 -11.56 -7.99
CA HIS A 144 -0.76 -12.01 -9.24
C HIS A 144 -1.31 -13.34 -9.78
N LEU A 145 -2.35 -13.91 -9.16
CA LEU A 145 -2.97 -15.12 -9.71
C LEU A 145 -3.56 -14.88 -11.10
N PRO A 146 -3.48 -15.86 -12.03
CA PRO A 146 -3.96 -15.70 -13.39
C PRO A 146 -5.41 -15.21 -13.51
N LYS A 147 -6.28 -15.61 -12.57
CA LYS A 147 -7.70 -15.18 -12.54
C LYS A 147 -7.91 -13.68 -12.33
N TYR A 148 -6.93 -12.95 -11.79
CA TYR A 148 -7.01 -11.50 -11.59
C TYR A 148 -6.21 -10.69 -12.60
N LYS A 149 -5.48 -11.37 -13.50
CA LYS A 149 -4.58 -10.71 -14.45
C LYS A 149 -5.28 -9.62 -15.26
N GLU A 150 -6.49 -9.87 -15.76
CA GLU A 150 -7.24 -8.88 -16.54
C GLU A 150 -7.57 -7.61 -15.75
N LEU A 151 -7.85 -7.76 -14.44
CA LEU A 151 -8.11 -6.62 -13.55
C LEU A 151 -6.83 -5.82 -13.28
N VAL A 152 -5.71 -6.52 -13.08
CA VAL A 152 -4.39 -5.91 -12.90
C VAL A 152 -3.98 -5.16 -14.17
N ASP A 153 -4.10 -5.78 -15.35
CA ASP A 153 -3.82 -5.16 -16.64
C ASP A 153 -4.69 -3.92 -16.87
N TYR A 154 -5.96 -3.96 -16.45
CA TYR A 154 -6.84 -2.80 -16.49
C TYR A 154 -6.32 -1.66 -15.58
N CYS A 155 -5.94 -1.95 -14.34
CA CYS A 155 -5.33 -0.98 -13.43
C CYS A 155 -4.06 -0.34 -14.02
N VAL A 156 -3.19 -1.13 -14.64
CA VAL A 156 -2.01 -0.65 -15.38
C VAL A 156 -2.42 0.30 -16.50
N LYS A 157 -3.38 -0.11 -17.34
CA LYS A 157 -3.87 0.68 -18.48
C LYS A 157 -4.42 2.04 -18.06
N ILE A 158 -5.22 2.09 -16.99
CA ILE A 158 -5.83 3.35 -16.53
C ILE A 158 -4.94 4.13 -15.54
N ARG A 159 -3.81 3.53 -15.14
CA ARG A 159 -2.85 4.03 -14.16
C ARG A 159 -3.51 4.44 -12.84
N ASN A 160 -4.37 3.58 -12.30
CA ASN A 160 -5.09 3.81 -11.05
C ASN A 160 -5.64 2.51 -10.46
N CYS A 161 -6.27 2.59 -9.29
CA CYS A 161 -7.08 1.55 -8.65
C CYS A 161 -6.35 0.24 -8.27
N ASP A 162 -5.02 0.21 -8.30
CA ASP A 162 -4.25 -0.96 -7.85
C ASP A 162 -4.50 -1.25 -6.36
N ASP A 163 -4.62 -0.19 -5.54
CA ASP A 163 -4.98 -0.23 -4.12
C ASP A 163 -6.42 -0.73 -3.88
N ILE A 164 -7.38 -0.28 -4.71
CA ILE A 164 -8.77 -0.74 -4.67
C ILE A 164 -8.82 -2.22 -5.03
N LEU A 165 -8.14 -2.63 -6.10
CA LEU A 165 -8.12 -4.04 -6.52
C LEU A 165 -7.54 -4.93 -5.42
N MET A 166 -6.48 -4.48 -4.74
CA MET A 166 -5.91 -5.18 -3.58
C MET A 166 -6.95 -5.37 -2.46
N ASN A 167 -7.77 -4.35 -2.17
CA ASN A 167 -8.85 -4.48 -1.17
C ASN A 167 -9.93 -5.49 -1.59
N TYR A 168 -10.32 -5.52 -2.86
CA TYR A 168 -11.28 -6.52 -3.37
C TYR A 168 -10.71 -7.93 -3.27
N ILE A 169 -9.48 -8.15 -3.74
CA ILE A 169 -8.83 -9.45 -3.71
C ILE A 169 -8.63 -9.91 -2.26
N ALA A 170 -8.09 -9.06 -1.38
CA ALA A 170 -7.85 -9.43 0.01
C ALA A 170 -9.16 -9.75 0.75
N SER A 171 -10.19 -8.91 0.59
CA SER A 171 -11.49 -9.16 1.24
C SER A 171 -12.17 -10.42 0.69
N HIS A 172 -12.07 -10.66 -0.61
CA HIS A 172 -12.62 -11.85 -1.24
C HIS A 172 -11.91 -13.13 -0.82
N GLU A 173 -10.57 -13.17 -0.82
CA GLU A 173 -9.80 -14.39 -0.58
C GLU A 173 -9.71 -14.72 0.91
N PHE A 174 -9.52 -13.70 1.75
CA PHE A 174 -9.32 -13.90 3.19
C PHE A 174 -10.63 -13.78 3.99
N LYS A 175 -11.71 -13.29 3.38
CA LYS A 175 -13.04 -13.15 4.01
C LYS A 175 -13.00 -12.28 5.28
N LYS A 176 -12.14 -11.26 5.28
CA LYS A 176 -11.96 -10.32 6.40
C LYS A 176 -12.05 -8.87 5.91
N SER A 177 -12.54 -8.02 6.81
CA SER A 177 -12.53 -6.57 6.62
C SER A 177 -11.14 -5.97 6.88
N PRO A 178 -10.78 -4.87 6.19
CA PRO A 178 -9.54 -4.16 6.47
C PRO A 178 -9.60 -3.48 7.85
N ILE A 179 -8.43 -3.18 8.41
CA ILE A 179 -8.31 -2.48 9.69
C ILE A 179 -7.44 -1.23 9.51
N ALA A 180 -7.91 -0.13 10.07
CA ALA A 180 -7.21 1.14 10.04
C ALA A 180 -6.50 1.41 11.35
N ILE A 181 -5.39 2.14 11.28
CA ILE A 181 -4.68 2.71 12.42
C ILE A 181 -4.43 4.19 12.17
N ASN A 182 -4.59 5.00 13.22
CA ASN A 182 -4.21 6.41 13.19
C ASN A 182 -2.73 6.56 13.57
N LEU A 183 -1.94 7.24 12.74
CA LEU A 183 -0.50 7.43 12.91
C LEU A 183 -0.10 8.88 12.61
N ASP A 184 0.94 9.36 13.28
CA ASP A 184 1.52 10.67 13.01
C ASP A 184 2.39 10.59 11.74
N VAL A 185 1.82 11.01 10.62
CA VAL A 185 2.51 11.07 9.33
C VAL A 185 2.46 12.47 8.72
N ILE A 186 3.48 12.81 7.96
CA ILE A 186 3.51 14.03 7.16
C ILE A 186 3.35 13.64 5.69
N HIS A 187 2.34 14.20 5.04
CA HIS A 187 2.20 14.14 3.59
C HIS A 187 2.92 15.32 2.96
N LEU A 188 3.85 15.05 2.05
CA LEU A 188 4.63 16.08 1.39
C LEU A 188 3.86 16.80 0.28
N GLY A 189 2.62 16.39 0.01
CA GLY A 189 1.63 17.19 -0.73
C GLY A 189 2.00 17.45 -2.18
N VAL A 190 2.65 16.48 -2.84
CA VAL A 190 3.10 16.62 -4.22
C VAL A 190 1.94 16.37 -5.19
N PHE A 191 1.96 17.04 -6.34
CA PHE A 191 1.02 16.83 -7.43
C PHE A 191 1.12 15.39 -7.96
N GLY A 192 0.33 14.49 -7.39
CA GLY A 192 0.26 13.08 -7.75
C GLY A 192 -0.98 12.73 -8.56
N ILE A 193 -1.19 11.41 -8.74
CA ILE A 193 -2.31 10.82 -9.50
C ILE A 193 -3.69 11.29 -8.97
N SER A 194 -3.77 11.65 -7.68
CA SER A 194 -4.98 12.13 -7.02
C SER A 194 -5.49 13.51 -7.48
N PHE A 195 -4.63 14.32 -8.11
CA PHE A 195 -5.00 15.65 -8.62
C PHE A 195 -5.66 15.63 -10.00
N GLY A 196 -5.67 14.48 -10.69
CA GLY A 196 -6.35 14.34 -11.97
C GLY A 196 -7.86 14.57 -11.85
N LYS A 197 -8.45 15.34 -12.76
CA LYS A 197 -9.90 15.65 -12.75
C LYS A 197 -10.78 14.41 -12.83
N ASP A 198 -10.28 13.34 -13.45
CA ASP A 198 -10.95 12.05 -13.61
C ASP A 198 -10.61 11.04 -12.50
N HIS A 199 -9.81 11.41 -11.50
CA HIS A 199 -9.31 10.48 -10.48
C HIS A 199 -10.44 9.77 -9.74
N LYS A 200 -11.42 10.54 -9.25
CA LYS A 200 -12.57 9.97 -8.54
C LYS A 200 -13.44 9.13 -9.48
N GLU A 201 -13.69 9.60 -10.70
CA GLU A 201 -14.50 8.89 -11.68
C GLU A 201 -13.90 7.54 -12.07
N LYS A 202 -12.57 7.49 -12.26
CA LYS A 202 -11.84 6.23 -12.45
C LYS A 202 -12.08 5.26 -11.30
N ARG A 203 -11.97 5.72 -10.06
CA ARG A 203 -12.17 4.89 -8.85
C ARG A 203 -13.62 4.41 -8.69
N ASP A 204 -14.61 5.25 -9.02
CA ASP A 204 -16.02 4.84 -9.09
C ASP A 204 -16.18 3.67 -10.08
N LYS A 205 -15.67 3.83 -11.32
CA LYS A 205 -15.72 2.81 -12.37
C LYS A 205 -14.99 1.53 -11.98
N CYS A 206 -13.82 1.63 -11.35
CA CYS A 206 -13.08 0.46 -10.88
C CYS A 206 -13.90 -0.36 -9.88
N CYS A 207 -14.49 0.29 -8.87
CA CYS A 207 -15.31 -0.41 -7.87
C CYS A 207 -16.51 -1.10 -8.52
N GLN A 208 -17.24 -0.41 -9.40
CA GLN A 208 -18.37 -1.00 -10.13
C GLN A 208 -17.95 -2.21 -10.97
N MET A 209 -16.83 -2.08 -11.69
CA MET A 209 -16.28 -3.15 -12.53
C MET A 209 -15.85 -4.35 -11.68
N PHE A 210 -15.16 -4.13 -10.56
CA PHE A 210 -14.72 -5.20 -9.68
C PHE A 210 -15.91 -5.90 -9.02
N THR A 211 -16.89 -5.16 -8.47
CA THR A 211 -18.14 -5.74 -7.94
C THR A 211 -18.82 -6.64 -8.97
N LYS A 212 -18.88 -6.20 -10.23
CA LYS A 212 -19.43 -7.02 -11.33
C LYS A 212 -18.58 -8.27 -11.59
N HIS A 213 -17.25 -8.15 -11.63
CA HIS A 213 -16.35 -9.28 -11.86
C HIS A 213 -16.47 -10.35 -10.77
N PHE A 214 -16.50 -9.94 -9.50
CA PHE A 214 -16.61 -10.87 -8.36
C PHE A 214 -18.03 -11.41 -8.16
N GLY A 215 -19.05 -10.76 -8.73
CA GLY A 215 -20.45 -11.21 -8.71
C GLY A 215 -21.22 -10.84 -7.43
N TYR A 216 -20.63 -10.07 -6.52
CA TYR A 216 -21.28 -9.55 -5.32
C TYR A 216 -20.53 -8.31 -4.80
N ASP A 217 -21.16 -7.57 -3.88
CA ASP A 217 -20.54 -6.42 -3.22
C ASP A 217 -19.45 -6.87 -2.22
N VAL A 218 -18.25 -7.14 -2.74
CA VAL A 218 -17.13 -7.69 -1.95
C VAL A 218 -16.81 -6.78 -0.77
N VAL A 219 -16.46 -5.52 -1.04
CA VAL A 219 -16.03 -4.60 0.02
C VAL A 219 -17.20 -4.23 0.94
N GLY A 220 -18.42 -4.07 0.43
CA GLY A 220 -19.60 -3.86 1.26
C GLY A 220 -19.98 -5.05 2.14
N THR A 221 -19.56 -6.27 1.79
CA THR A 221 -19.73 -7.47 2.65
C THR A 221 -18.76 -7.45 3.84
N TYR A 222 -17.59 -6.85 3.68
CA TYR A 222 -16.50 -6.86 4.66
C TYR A 222 -16.18 -5.44 5.15
N GLU A 223 -17.18 -4.74 5.68
CA GLU A 223 -16.99 -3.43 6.29
C GLU A 223 -16.28 -3.49 7.65
N SER A 224 -15.69 -2.37 8.05
CA SER A 224 -15.01 -2.19 9.31
C SER A 224 -15.45 -0.90 10.00
N ASN A 225 -15.60 -1.00 11.32
CA ASN A 225 -15.82 0.14 12.22
C ASN A 225 -14.61 0.37 13.15
N SER A 226 -13.58 -0.47 13.03
CA SER A 226 -12.43 -0.47 13.93
C SER A 226 -11.35 0.46 13.41
N ILE A 227 -10.97 1.46 14.20
CA ILE A 227 -9.81 2.31 13.93
C ILE A 227 -8.94 2.28 15.18
N PHE A 228 -7.78 1.64 15.08
CA PHE A 228 -6.82 1.59 16.17
C PHE A 228 -6.29 2.99 16.43
N GLN A 229 -6.41 3.42 17.68
CA GLN A 229 -5.82 4.66 18.13
C GLN A 229 -4.39 4.40 18.59
N LYS A 230 -3.55 5.40 18.43
CA LYS A 230 -2.23 5.45 19.04
C LYS A 230 -2.37 5.42 20.56
N THR A 231 -1.63 4.53 21.22
CA THR A 231 -1.63 4.36 22.68
C THR A 231 -0.25 4.58 23.30
N TRP A 232 0.61 5.36 22.65
CA TRP A 232 2.03 5.52 22.97
C TRP A 232 2.53 6.94 22.72
#